data_AF-A0A924YTI1-F1
#
_entry.id   AF-A0A924YTI1-F1
#
_cell.length_a   1.000
_cell.length_b   1.000
_cell.length_c   1.000
_cell.angle_alpha   90.00
_cell.angle_beta   90.00
_cell.angle_gamma   90.00
#
_symmetry.space_group_name_H-M   'P 1'
#
loop_
_entity.id
_entity.type
_entity.pdbx_description
1 polymer ?
#
loop_
_entity_poly.entity_id
_entity_poly.type
_entity_poly.pdbx_seq_one_letter_code
_entity_poly.pdbx_strand_id
1 'polypeptide(L)'
;MSHSFASCLLLLVGLTLPAVMADDAADLNALSKEDKDAGFVSMFNGKDFTGWRFEGKESPPKELPDNWSVADGLIKLSGGGKPNLGSAKAYGDFEMKFEWRAVKDKYNSGFFIRSGEKVGANQLNLAKGSEGAFINGKL
;
A
#
# COMPACT_ATOMS: atom_id res chain seq x y z
N MET A 1 2.29 -38.98 -71.82
CA MET A 1 2.33 -37.51 -71.65
C MET A 1 1.23 -37.13 -70.69
N SER A 2 1.55 -36.72 -69.47
CA SER A 2 0.68 -36.01 -68.51
C SER A 2 1.35 -36.05 -67.12
N HIS A 3 2.14 -35.02 -66.77
CA HIS A 3 1.84 -33.87 -65.91
C HIS A 3 2.62 -33.97 -64.58
N SER A 4 3.65 -33.13 -64.49
CA SER A 4 4.45 -32.85 -63.30
C SER A 4 3.67 -31.92 -62.37
N PHE A 5 3.60 -32.21 -61.07
CA PHE A 5 3.09 -31.29 -60.06
C PHE A 5 4.24 -30.83 -59.16
N ALA A 6 4.45 -29.52 -59.14
CA ALA A 6 5.40 -28.83 -58.30
C ALA A 6 4.96 -28.91 -56.82
N SER A 7 5.86 -29.42 -55.97
CA SER A 7 5.68 -29.44 -54.52
C SER A 7 6.12 -28.09 -53.95
N CYS A 8 5.16 -27.31 -53.47
CA CYS A 8 5.40 -26.01 -52.83
C CYS A 8 5.82 -26.22 -51.37
N LEU A 9 7.00 -25.73 -51.02
CA LEU A 9 7.60 -25.77 -49.69
C LEU A 9 6.93 -24.72 -48.78
N LEU A 10 6.30 -25.17 -47.69
CA LEU A 10 5.87 -24.30 -46.59
C LEU A 10 6.82 -24.48 -45.40
N LEU A 11 7.77 -23.55 -45.26
CA LEU A 11 8.57 -23.37 -44.05
C LEU A 11 7.71 -22.65 -43.00
N LEU A 12 7.19 -23.40 -42.03
CA LEU A 12 6.65 -22.83 -40.80
C LEU A 12 7.82 -22.38 -39.90
N VAL A 13 8.09 -21.08 -39.88
CA VAL A 13 8.89 -20.47 -38.81
C VAL A 13 8.01 -20.40 -37.57
N GLY A 14 8.21 -21.34 -36.64
CA GLY A 14 7.56 -21.32 -35.34
C GLY A 14 8.06 -20.13 -34.52
N LEU A 15 7.28 -19.06 -34.48
CA LEU A 15 7.47 -17.95 -33.56
C LEU A 15 7.06 -18.45 -32.16
N THR A 16 8.03 -18.92 -31.37
CA THR A 16 7.80 -19.16 -29.95
C THR A 16 7.61 -17.81 -29.28
N LEU A 17 6.35 -17.49 -28.94
CA LEU A 17 6.05 -16.41 -28.01
C LEU A 17 6.72 -16.77 -26.67
N PRO A 18 7.49 -15.86 -26.04
CA PRO A 18 7.93 -16.10 -24.69
C PRO A 18 6.69 -16.21 -23.81
N ALA A 19 6.59 -17.30 -23.05
CA ALA A 19 5.63 -17.41 -21.96
C ALA A 19 5.87 -16.21 -21.04
N VAL A 20 4.87 -15.32 -20.93
CA VAL A 20 4.82 -14.35 -19.85
C VAL A 20 4.77 -15.18 -18.56
N MET A 21 5.90 -15.25 -17.87
CA MET A 21 5.96 -15.76 -16.51
C MET A 21 4.94 -14.96 -15.71
N ALA A 22 3.97 -15.67 -15.14
CA ALA A 22 3.05 -15.07 -14.18
C ALA A 22 3.92 -14.44 -13.08
N ASP A 23 3.79 -13.12 -12.89
CA ASP A 23 4.28 -12.48 -11.68
C ASP A 23 3.67 -13.25 -10.50
N ASP A 24 4.51 -13.94 -9.74
CA ASP A 24 4.19 -14.30 -8.36
C ASP A 24 3.65 -13.03 -7.71
N ALA A 25 2.42 -13.09 -7.18
CA ALA A 25 1.70 -11.93 -6.67
C ALA A 25 2.64 -11.00 -5.89
N ALA A 26 2.99 -9.87 -6.50
CA ALA A 26 4.01 -8.97 -5.97
C ALA A 26 3.65 -8.60 -4.53
N ASP A 27 4.58 -8.79 -3.60
CA ASP A 27 4.40 -8.37 -2.22
C ASP A 27 4.21 -6.85 -2.20
N LEU A 28 2.97 -6.41 -1.96
CA LEU A 28 2.58 -4.99 -1.91
C LEU A 28 3.40 -4.17 -0.91
N ASN A 29 4.06 -4.83 0.05
CA ASN A 29 4.84 -4.19 1.12
C ASN A 29 6.35 -4.35 0.93
N ALA A 30 6.79 -4.99 -0.16
CA ALA A 30 8.21 -5.10 -0.49
C ALA A 30 8.72 -3.78 -1.07
N LEU A 31 9.83 -3.30 -0.53
CA LEU A 31 10.51 -2.12 -1.07
C LEU A 31 11.14 -2.42 -2.43
N SER A 32 11.02 -1.46 -3.35
CA SER A 32 11.77 -1.44 -4.60
C SER A 32 13.29 -1.41 -4.34
N LYS A 33 14.09 -1.71 -5.37
CA LYS A 33 15.55 -1.61 -5.25
C LYS A 33 15.96 -0.16 -4.96
N GLU A 34 15.32 0.78 -5.63
CA GLU A 34 15.56 2.21 -5.53
C GLU A 34 15.24 2.72 -4.12
N ASP A 35 14.12 2.28 -3.53
CA ASP A 35 13.75 2.64 -2.16
C ASP A 35 14.75 2.08 -1.14
N LYS A 36 15.21 0.84 -1.32
CA LYS A 36 16.26 0.25 -0.45
C LYS A 36 17.57 1.03 -0.57
N ASP A 37 18.01 1.34 -1.78
CA ASP A 37 19.24 2.08 -2.05
C ASP A 37 19.16 3.52 -1.49
N ALA A 38 17.95 4.11 -1.44
CA ALA A 38 17.67 5.41 -0.82
C ALA A 38 17.48 5.35 0.71
N GLY A 39 17.56 4.17 1.32
CA GLY A 39 17.49 3.99 2.77
C GLY A 39 16.08 3.95 3.36
N PHE A 40 15.04 3.76 2.54
CA PHE A 40 13.69 3.53 3.04
C PHE A 40 13.60 2.21 3.81
N VAL A 41 12.70 2.19 4.79
CA VAL A 41 12.31 1.00 5.53
C VAL A 41 10.80 0.83 5.44
N SER A 42 10.32 -0.39 5.29
CA SER A 42 8.88 -0.63 5.27
C SER A 42 8.32 -0.42 6.68
N MET A 43 7.28 0.41 6.79
CA MET A 43 6.57 0.64 8.06
C MET A 43 5.48 -0.40 8.34
N PHE A 44 5.05 -1.14 7.31
CA PHE A 44 4.00 -2.14 7.44
C PHE A 44 4.50 -3.49 6.91
N ASN A 45 4.33 -4.54 7.71
CA ASN A 45 4.83 -5.87 7.40
C ASN A 45 3.89 -6.70 6.50
N GLY A 46 2.76 -6.12 6.06
CA GLY A 46 1.75 -6.79 5.24
C GLY A 46 0.86 -7.80 5.98
N LYS A 47 1.04 -8.00 7.29
CA LYS A 47 0.47 -9.13 8.02
C LYS A 47 -0.34 -8.70 9.24
N ASP A 48 0.18 -7.77 10.02
CA ASP A 48 -0.42 -7.38 11.31
C ASP A 48 0.00 -5.97 11.75
N PHE A 49 -0.44 -5.58 12.94
CA PHE A 49 -0.18 -4.26 13.53
C PHE A 49 1.13 -4.20 14.34
N THR A 50 2.10 -5.07 14.09
CA THR A 50 3.45 -4.95 14.68
C THR A 50 4.07 -3.61 14.28
N GLY A 51 4.54 -2.84 15.26
CA GLY A 51 5.06 -1.49 15.04
C GLY A 51 3.99 -0.40 15.03
N TRP A 52 2.72 -0.75 15.22
CA TRP A 52 1.58 0.16 15.31
C TRP A 52 0.90 0.09 16.68
N ARG A 53 0.08 1.10 16.97
CA ARG A 53 -0.73 1.21 18.19
C ARG A 53 -2.06 1.90 17.90
N PHE A 54 -3.10 1.48 18.61
CA PHE A 54 -4.33 2.26 18.78
C PHE A 54 -4.28 2.98 20.13
N GLU A 55 -5.12 4.00 20.34
CA GLU A 55 -5.27 4.76 21.59
C GLU A 55 -4.88 3.91 22.83
N GLY A 56 -3.68 4.18 23.38
CA GLY A 56 -2.87 3.21 24.12
C GLY A 56 -1.42 3.22 23.61
N LYS A 57 -0.44 2.80 24.44
CA LYS A 57 0.99 2.84 24.06
C LYS A 57 1.57 1.49 23.63
N GLU A 58 0.80 0.41 23.76
CA GLU A 58 1.30 -0.94 23.49
C GLU A 58 1.38 -1.22 21.97
N SER A 59 2.41 -1.95 21.57
CA SER A 59 2.62 -2.40 20.19
C SER A 59 3.25 -3.82 20.17
N PRO A 60 2.68 -4.78 19.42
CA PRO A 60 1.39 -4.68 18.73
C PRO A 60 0.23 -4.51 19.73
N PRO A 61 -0.91 -3.94 19.30
CA PRO A 61 -2.10 -3.85 20.14
C PRO A 61 -2.63 -5.25 20.51
N LYS A 62 -2.97 -5.46 21.79
CA LYS A 62 -3.57 -6.72 22.27
C LYS A 62 -5.03 -6.88 21.84
N GLU A 63 -5.75 -5.76 21.79
CA GLU A 63 -7.14 -5.68 21.37
C GLU A 63 -7.24 -4.81 20.12
N LEU A 64 -7.98 -5.28 19.13
CA LEU A 64 -8.20 -4.57 17.88
C LEU A 64 -9.59 -3.93 17.90
N PRO A 65 -9.71 -2.64 17.54
CA PRO A 65 -11.02 -2.04 17.29
C PRO A 65 -11.71 -2.73 16.10
N ASP A 66 -13.04 -2.88 16.18
CA ASP A 66 -13.84 -3.58 15.15
C ASP A 66 -13.73 -2.99 13.73
N ASN A 67 -13.30 -1.73 13.63
CA ASN A 67 -13.21 -1.01 12.37
C ASN A 67 -11.84 -1.08 11.70
N TRP A 68 -10.81 -1.64 12.36
CA TRP A 68 -9.47 -1.79 11.81
C TRP A 68 -9.12 -3.26 11.59
N SER A 69 -8.55 -3.55 10.42
CA SER A 69 -8.12 -4.91 10.07
C SER A 69 -6.92 -4.88 9.13
N VAL A 70 -6.22 -6.02 9.04
CA VAL A 70 -5.29 -6.30 7.95
C VAL A 70 -5.92 -7.35 7.05
N ALA A 71 -6.02 -7.07 5.76
CA ALA A 71 -6.54 -8.00 4.75
C ALA A 71 -5.83 -7.76 3.42
N ASP A 72 -5.48 -8.83 2.71
CA ASP A 72 -4.82 -8.77 1.39
C ASP A 72 -3.53 -7.94 1.37
N GLY A 73 -2.75 -7.99 2.45
CA GLY A 73 -1.53 -7.19 2.56
C GLY A 73 -1.76 -5.69 2.77
N LEU A 74 -2.96 -5.27 3.20
CA LEU A 74 -3.36 -3.87 3.37
C LEU A 74 -3.93 -3.62 4.77
N ILE A 75 -3.64 -2.43 5.33
CA ILE A 75 -4.37 -1.90 6.47
C ILE A 75 -5.71 -1.35 5.98
N LYS A 76 -6.81 -1.78 6.60
CA LYS A 76 -8.18 -1.41 6.21
C LYS A 76 -8.94 -0.79 7.37
N LEU A 77 -9.51 0.38 7.13
CA LEU A 77 -10.49 1.06 7.99
C LEU A 77 -11.88 0.95 7.37
N SER A 78 -12.82 0.30 8.06
CA SER A 78 -14.19 0.06 7.54
C SER A 78 -15.16 1.23 7.77
N GLY A 79 -14.84 2.15 8.69
CA GLY A 79 -15.60 3.35 9.02
C GLY A 79 -15.30 3.90 10.43
N GLY A 80 -15.96 4.99 10.84
CA GLY A 80 -15.95 5.47 12.23
C GLY A 80 -14.74 6.30 12.68
N GLY A 81 -13.58 6.23 12.00
CA GLY A 81 -12.44 7.15 12.17
C GLY A 81 -11.79 7.19 13.57
N LYS A 82 -12.24 6.39 14.52
CA LYS A 82 -11.67 6.27 15.88
C LYS A 82 -11.70 4.80 16.35
N PRO A 83 -10.73 4.39 17.20
CA PRO A 83 -9.52 5.16 17.55
C PRO A 83 -8.60 5.33 16.33
N ASN A 84 -7.76 6.36 16.35
CA ASN A 84 -6.77 6.58 15.30
C ASN A 84 -5.61 5.59 15.44
N LEU A 85 -5.07 5.14 14.30
CA LEU A 85 -3.87 4.32 14.22
C LEU A 85 -2.63 5.21 14.23
N GLY A 86 -1.63 4.86 15.06
CA GLY A 86 -0.34 5.55 15.10
C GLY A 86 0.83 4.57 15.04
N SER A 87 1.99 5.05 14.59
CA SER A 87 3.24 4.30 14.74
C SER A 87 3.62 4.18 16.22
N ALA A 88 4.20 3.04 16.59
CA ALA A 88 4.76 2.85 17.92
C ALA A 88 6.06 3.65 18.09
N LYS A 89 6.89 3.68 17.04
CA LYS A 89 8.10 4.50 16.98
C LYS A 89 7.76 5.96 16.70
N ALA A 90 8.46 6.87 17.38
CA ALA A 90 8.49 8.29 17.04
C ALA A 90 9.58 8.58 16.00
N TYR A 91 9.27 9.49 15.07
CA TYR A 91 10.18 9.90 14.01
C TYR A 91 10.42 11.41 14.09
N GLY A 92 11.68 11.82 13.89
CA GLY A 92 12.09 13.22 13.83
C GLY A 92 11.82 13.79 12.45
N ASP A 93 12.89 14.02 11.68
CA ASP A 93 12.77 14.31 10.24
C ASP A 93 12.69 13.00 9.46
N PHE A 94 11.84 12.99 8.44
CA PHE A 94 11.57 11.80 7.65
C PHE A 94 11.08 12.17 6.24
N GLU A 95 11.32 11.25 5.31
CA GLU A 95 10.63 11.17 4.04
C GLU A 95 9.69 9.96 4.11
N MET A 96 8.44 10.12 3.64
CA MET A 96 7.44 9.06 3.69
C MET A 96 6.78 8.87 2.33
N LYS A 97 6.73 7.62 1.90
CA LYS A 97 5.93 7.16 0.76
C LYS A 97 4.84 6.23 1.29
N PHE A 98 3.61 6.42 0.84
CA PHE A 98 2.51 5.50 1.10
C PHE A 98 1.48 5.60 -0.02
N GLU A 99 0.78 4.51 -0.26
CA GLU A 99 -0.37 4.46 -1.14
C GLU A 99 -1.65 4.30 -0.32
N TRP A 100 -2.75 4.82 -0.86
CA TRP A 100 -4.06 4.67 -0.26
C TRP A 100 -5.12 4.63 -1.35
N ARG A 101 -6.25 3.99 -1.03
CA ARG A 101 -7.45 4.03 -1.88
C ARG A 101 -8.69 4.10 -1.02
N ALA A 102 -9.68 4.86 -1.47
CA ALA A 102 -11.01 4.81 -0.87
C ALA A 102 -11.72 3.50 -1.26
N VAL A 103 -12.44 2.90 -0.32
CA VAL A 103 -13.26 1.69 -0.55
C VAL A 103 -14.75 1.99 -0.76
N LYS A 104 -15.13 3.27 -0.68
CA LYS A 104 -16.50 3.78 -0.84
C LYS A 104 -16.44 5.15 -1.53
N ASP A 105 -17.48 5.51 -2.28
CA ASP A 105 -17.54 6.79 -3.02
C ASP A 105 -17.53 8.03 -2.11
N LYS A 106 -18.08 7.90 -0.91
CA LYS A 106 -18.02 8.92 0.15
C LYS A 106 -16.97 8.47 1.16
N TYR A 107 -15.84 9.16 1.19
CA TYR A 107 -14.74 8.87 2.08
C TYR A 107 -14.21 10.16 2.73
N ASN A 108 -13.77 10.00 3.97
CA ASN A 108 -13.06 10.99 4.73
C ASN A 108 -12.10 10.24 5.67
N SER A 109 -10.81 10.46 5.49
CA SER A 109 -9.73 9.90 6.31
C SER A 109 -8.59 10.93 6.40
N GLY A 110 -7.49 10.55 7.03
CA GLY A 110 -6.33 11.41 7.17
C GLY A 110 -5.05 10.64 7.38
N PHE A 111 -3.96 11.23 6.91
CA PHE A 111 -2.61 10.84 7.30
C PHE A 111 -2.05 11.91 8.24
N PHE A 112 -1.72 11.52 9.47
CA PHE A 112 -1.30 12.44 10.52
C PHE A 112 0.21 12.39 10.69
N ILE A 113 0.85 13.56 10.76
CA ILE A 113 2.30 13.69 11.00
C ILE A 113 2.56 14.42 12.31
N ARG A 114 3.72 14.19 12.94
CA ARG A 114 4.10 14.85 14.20
C ARG A 114 2.95 14.87 15.24
N SER A 115 2.15 13.81 15.26
CA SER A 115 1.08 13.59 16.21
C SER A 115 1.67 12.95 17.46
N GLY A 116 1.26 13.42 18.64
CA GLY A 116 1.72 12.86 19.92
C GLY A 116 1.12 11.49 20.23
N GLU A 117 1.10 11.13 21.51
CA GLU A 117 0.48 9.89 21.98
C GLU A 117 -1.00 9.79 21.58
N LYS A 118 -1.72 10.92 21.59
CA LYS A 118 -3.04 11.02 20.99
C LYS A 118 -2.90 11.44 19.52
N VAL A 119 -3.17 10.52 18.61
CA VAL A 119 -3.12 10.78 17.16
C VAL A 119 -4.31 11.64 16.76
N GLY A 120 -4.06 12.73 16.03
CA GLY A 120 -5.13 13.62 15.55
C GLY A 120 -4.74 15.05 15.17
N ALA A 121 -3.44 15.38 15.15
CA ALA A 121 -2.93 16.69 14.77
C ALA A 121 -2.14 16.62 13.46
N ASN A 122 -2.03 17.76 12.75
CA ASN A 122 -1.27 17.93 11.50
C ASN A 122 -1.65 16.88 10.45
N GLN A 123 -2.86 16.99 9.92
CA GLN A 123 -3.43 16.01 9.01
C GLN A 123 -3.22 16.43 7.56
N LEU A 124 -2.67 15.53 6.74
CA LEU A 124 -2.89 15.52 5.31
C LEU A 124 -4.26 14.86 5.07
N ASN A 125 -5.19 15.64 4.54
CA ASN A 125 -6.57 15.23 4.39
C ASN A 125 -6.72 14.19 3.26
N LEU A 126 -7.49 13.13 3.50
CA LEU A 126 -7.82 12.09 2.53
C LEU A 126 -9.34 12.02 2.40
N ALA A 127 -9.95 13.16 2.10
CA ALA A 127 -11.40 13.29 1.93
C ALA A 127 -11.71 13.81 0.53
N LYS A 128 -12.78 13.27 -0.08
CA LYS A 128 -13.16 13.55 -1.45
C LYS A 128 -13.26 15.06 -1.72
N GLY A 129 -12.44 15.56 -2.66
CA GLY A 129 -12.41 16.97 -3.08
C GLY A 129 -11.51 17.87 -2.25
N SER A 130 -10.68 17.29 -1.37
CA SER A 130 -9.77 18.03 -0.49
C SER A 130 -8.51 17.22 -0.16
N GLU A 131 -8.19 16.23 -0.99
CA GLU A 131 -7.04 15.36 -0.84
C GLU A 131 -5.74 16.14 -0.86
N GLY A 132 -4.85 15.83 0.09
CA GLY A 132 -3.57 16.50 0.25
C GLY A 132 -3.63 17.86 0.95
N ALA A 133 -4.82 18.39 1.23
CA ALA A 133 -4.94 19.61 2.03
C ALA A 133 -4.38 19.38 3.43
N PHE A 134 -3.50 20.27 3.89
CA PHE A 134 -2.97 20.23 5.25
C PHE A 134 -3.93 20.97 6.19
N ILE A 135 -4.49 20.25 7.17
CA ILE A 135 -5.50 20.75 8.09
C ILE A 135 -5.17 20.40 9.54
N ASN A 136 -5.80 21.11 10.49
CA ASN A 136 -5.67 20.86 11.93
C ASN A 136 -4.21 20.84 12.43
N GLY A 137 -3.35 21.64 11.80
CA GLY A 137 -1.91 21.61 12.05
C GLY A 137 -1.28 22.96 12.41
N LYS A 138 -0.15 22.86 13.11
CA LYS A 138 0.80 23.94 13.44
C LYS A 138 2.19 23.28 13.39
N LEU A 139 2.75 23.12 12.20
CA LEU A 139 4.11 22.60 12.01
C LEU A 139 5.14 23.66 12.39
#